data_AF-A0A2S9H0U1-F1
#
_entry.id   AF-A0A2S9H0U1-F1
#
_cell.length_a   1.000
_cell.length_b   1.000
_cell.length_c   1.000
_cell.angle_alpha   90.00
_cell.angle_beta   90.00
_cell.angle_gamma   90.00
#
_symmetry.space_group_name_H-M   'P 1'
#
loop_
_entity.id
_entity.type
_entity.pdbx_description
1 polymer ?
#
loop_
_entity_poly.entity_id
_entity_poly.type
_entity_poly.pdbx_seq_one_letter_code
_entity_poly.pdbx_strand_id
1 'polypeptide(L)' 'MVKEVQMSIKMESELRDQFMAVAAGRHRPAAQIIRDLMRLYIAESAVPNALTAETIRKSDQNEDVFHASSAQDLFKKLGI' A
#
# COMPACT_ATOMS: atom_id res chain seq x y z
N MET A 1 -0.20 -4.68 -26.32
CA MET A 1 -0.92 -3.40 -26.13
C MET A 1 -1.80 -3.54 -24.90
N VAL A 2 -1.56 -2.75 -23.86
CA VAL A 2 -2.47 -2.70 -22.70
C VAL A 2 -3.73 -1.98 -23.16
N LYS A 3 -4.90 -2.60 -22.97
CA LYS A 3 -6.18 -2.00 -23.37
C LYS A 3 -6.46 -0.81 -22.46
N GLU A 4 -6.51 0.39 -23.04
CA GLU A 4 -6.92 1.58 -22.29
C GLU A 4 -8.41 1.48 -21.96
N VAL A 5 -8.77 1.72 -20.70
CA VAL A 5 -10.15 1.67 -20.19
C VAL A 5 -10.52 3.05 -19.66
N GLN A 6 -11.71 3.54 -20.03
CA GLN A 6 -12.24 4.79 -19.54
C GLN A 6 -13.07 4.55 -18.27
N MET A 7 -12.84 5.36 -17.25
CA MET A 7 -13.64 5.41 -16.03
C MET A 7 -14.30 6.78 -15.92
N SER A 8 -15.61 6.80 -15.67
CA SER A 8 -16.39 8.02 -15.44
C SER A 8 -16.89 8.04 -14.00
N ILE A 9 -16.67 9.16 -13.30
CA ILE A 9 -17.06 9.34 -11.89
C ILE A 9 -18.04 10.51 -11.82
N LYS A 10 -19.19 10.31 -11.17
CA LYS A 10 -20.08 11.41 -10.78
C LYS A 10 -19.53 12.05 -9.51
N MET A 11 -19.37 13.36 -9.52
CA MET A 11 -18.90 14.13 -8.37
C MET A 11 -19.61 15.49 -8.32
N GLU A 12 -19.63 16.08 -7.13
CA GLU A 12 -20.16 17.42 -6.93
C GLU A 12 -19.32 18.45 -7.70
N SER A 13 -19.97 19.47 -8.26
CA SER A 13 -19.29 20.49 -9.06
C SER A 13 -18.21 21.21 -8.26
N GLU A 14 -18.51 21.54 -7.00
CA GLU A 14 -17.58 22.25 -6.14
C GLU A 14 -16.32 21.42 -5.86
N LEU A 15 -16.48 20.12 -5.57
CA LEU A 15 -15.35 19.22 -5.35
C LEU A 15 -14.46 19.10 -6.59
N ARG A 16 -15.08 19.00 -7.78
CA ARG A 16 -14.35 18.98 -9.06
C ARG A 16 -13.52 20.24 -9.22
N ASP A 17 -14.11 21.40 -8.98
CA ASP A 17 -13.46 22.69 -9.23
C ASP A 17 -12.30 22.91 -8.24
N GLN A 18 -12.48 22.57 -6.97
CA GLN A 18 -11.41 22.56 -5.97
C GLN A 18 -10.27 21.61 -6.36
N PHE A 19 -10.59 20.38 -6.78
CA PHE A 19 -9.57 19.40 -7.20
C PHE A 19 -8.78 19.87 -8.43
N MET A 20 -9.47 20.46 -9.41
CA MET A 20 -8.84 21.01 -10.61
C MET A 20 -7.93 22.19 -10.29
N ALA A 21 -8.33 23.08 -9.38
CA ALA A 21 -7.48 24.19 -8.93
C ALA A 21 -6.18 23.70 -8.28
N VAL A 22 -6.27 22.69 -7.40
CA VAL A 22 -5.10 22.07 -6.77
C VAL A 22 -4.21 21.34 -7.78
N ALA A 23 -4.79 20.63 -8.74
CA ALA A 23 -4.06 19.94 -9.80
C ALA A 23 -3.28 20.93 -10.70
N ALA A 24 -3.91 22.06 -11.05
CA ALA A 24 -3.30 23.15 -11.80
C ALA A 24 -2.13 23.77 -11.03
N GLY A 25 -2.30 24.06 -9.73
CA GLY A 25 -1.23 24.58 -8.88
C GLY A 25 -0.03 23.63 -8.71
N ARG A 26 -0.24 22.33 -8.90
CA ARG A 26 0.83 21.32 -8.89
C ARG A 26 1.42 21.04 -10.28
N HIS A 27 0.91 21.67 -11.34
CA HIS A 27 1.27 21.40 -12.74
C HIS A 27 1.15 19.91 -13.14
N ARG A 28 0.18 19.19 -12.55
CA ARG A 28 -0.04 17.76 -12.83
C ARG A 28 -1.44 17.55 -13.39
N PRO A 29 -1.61 16.68 -14.42
CA PRO A 29 -2.94 16.34 -14.89
C PRO A 29 -3.78 15.69 -13.79
N ALA A 30 -5.03 16.12 -13.63
CA ALA A 30 -5.98 15.57 -12.67
C ALA A 30 -6.07 14.03 -12.75
N ALA A 31 -6.12 13.47 -13.96
CA ALA A 31 -6.13 12.03 -14.18
C ALA A 31 -4.87 11.32 -13.66
N GLN A 32 -3.70 11.97 -13.71
CA GLN A 32 -2.46 11.41 -13.15
C GLN A 32 -2.55 11.33 -11.63
N ILE A 33 -3.07 12.37 -10.98
CA ILE A 33 -3.27 12.41 -9.53
C ILE A 33 -4.23 11.28 -9.11
N ILE A 34 -5.36 11.12 -9.81
CA ILE A 34 -6.31 10.02 -9.52
C ILE A 34 -5.64 8.65 -9.69
N ARG A 35 -4.86 8.43 -10.76
CA ARG A 35 -4.12 7.16 -10.94
C ARG A 35 -3.15 6.89 -9.80
N ASP A 36 -2.46 7.91 -9.30
CA ASP A 36 -1.52 7.75 -8.19
C ASP A 36 -2.25 7.50 -6.87
N LEU A 37 -3.37 8.20 -6.63
CA LEU A 37 -4.24 7.93 -5.48
C LEU A 37 -4.77 6.49 -5.50
N MET A 38 -5.16 5.97 -6.66
CA MET A 38 -5.57 4.57 -6.81
C MET A 38 -4.43 3.60 -6.47
N ARG A 39 -3.22 3.87 -6.94
CA ARG A 39 -2.04 3.04 -6.63
C ARG A 39 -1.71 3.07 -5.14
N LEU A 40 -1.77 4.24 -4.52
CA LEU A 40 -1.59 4.41 -3.09
C LEU A 40 -2.65 3.64 -2.31
N TYR A 41 -3.93 3.76 -2.68
CA TYR A 41 -5.03 3.06 -2.01
C TYR A 41 -4.90 1.54 -2.12
N ILE A 42 -4.48 1.01 -3.29
CA ILE A 42 -4.20 -0.42 -3.47
C ILE A 42 -3.02 -0.85 -2.59
N ALA A 43 -1.95 -0.04 -2.54
CA ALA A 43 -0.77 -0.34 -1.75
C ALA A 43 -1.07 -0.33 -0.24
N GLU A 44 -1.85 0.64 0.24
CA GLU A 44 -2.31 0.73 1.64
C GLU A 44 -3.26 -0.43 2.00
N SER A 45 -4.16 -0.81 1.09
CA SER A 45 -5.06 -1.94 1.30
C SER A 45 -4.30 -3.28 1.34
N ALA A 46 -3.11 -3.33 0.75
CA ALA A 46 -2.20 -4.46 0.82
C ALA A 46 -1.26 -4.38 2.04
N VAL A 47 -1.62 -3.65 3.11
CA VAL A 47 -0.90 -3.70 4.39
C VAL A 47 -1.56 -4.73 5.30
N PRO A 48 -0.80 -5.72 5.84
CA PRO A 48 0.64 -5.91 5.66
C PRO A 48 0.99 -6.35 4.23
N ASN A 49 2.13 -5.85 3.71
CA ASN A 49 2.59 -6.20 2.36
C ASN A 49 2.65 -7.72 2.16
N ALA A 50 2.69 -8.17 0.91
CA ALA A 50 2.60 -9.60 0.60
C ALA A 50 3.63 -10.46 1.38
N LEU A 51 4.84 -9.95 1.58
CA LEU A 51 5.88 -10.64 2.36
C LEU A 51 5.50 -10.73 3.84
N THR A 52 5.12 -9.61 4.46
CA THR A 52 4.71 -9.59 5.88
C THR A 52 3.46 -10.45 6.11
N ALA A 53 2.48 -10.42 5.21
CA ALA A 53 1.29 -11.27 5.28
C ALA A 53 1.61 -12.77 5.15
N GLU A 54 2.58 -13.13 4.30
CA GLU A 54 3.08 -14.51 4.18
C GLU A 54 3.83 -14.94 5.45
N THR A 55 4.74 -14.12 5.98
CA THR A 55 5.47 -14.44 7.22
C THR A 55 4.53 -14.64 8.40
N ILE A 56 3.48 -13.83 8.52
CA ILE A 56 2.44 -14.01 9.55
C ILE A 56 1.74 -15.36 9.37
N ARG A 57 1.29 -15.70 8.15
CA ARG A 57 0.63 -16.98 7.88
C ARG A 57 1.52 -18.18 8.20
N LYS A 58 2.80 -18.13 7.84
CA LYS A 58 3.78 -19.17 8.18
C LYS A 58 3.93 -19.32 9.68
N SER A 59 4.09 -18.20 10.39
CA SER A 59 4.17 -18.19 11.84
C SER A 59 2.93 -18.80 12.50
N ASP A 60 1.72 -18.49 12.01
CA ASP A 60 0.46 -19.06 12.52
C ASP A 60 0.36 -20.57 12.27
N GLN A 61 0.99 -21.06 11.21
CA GLN A 61 1.10 -22.48 10.87
C GLN A 61 2.30 -23.16 11.55
N ASN A 62 2.99 -22.47 12.47
CA ASN A 62 4.20 -22.94 13.13
C ASN A 62 5.37 -23.24 12.16
N GLU A 63 5.31 -22.69 10.95
CA GLU A 63 6.37 -22.74 9.94
C GLU A 63 7.32 -21.54 10.13
N ASP A 64 8.63 -21.79 10.01
CA ASP A 64 9.68 -20.75 10.15
C ASP A 64 9.67 -20.03 11.53
N VAL A 65 9.20 -20.71 12.57
CA VAL A 65 9.16 -20.20 13.95
C VAL A 65 10.35 -20.71 14.76
N PHE A 66 11.12 -19.79 15.32
CA PHE A 66 12.27 -20.10 16.19
C PHE A 66 11.94 -19.83 17.66
N HIS A 67 12.34 -20.75 18.53
CA HIS A 67 12.12 -20.63 19.96
C HIS A 67 13.42 -20.27 20.67
N ALA A 68 13.35 -19.38 21.65
CA ALA A 68 14.47 -19.03 22.52
C ALA A 68 14.08 -19.27 23.99
N SER A 69 15.01 -19.81 24.78
CA SER A 69 14.76 -20.14 26.19
C SER A 69 14.97 -18.95 27.13
N SER A 70 15.61 -17.89 26.65
CA SER A 70 15.88 -16.66 27.40
C SER A 70 16.15 -15.50 26.44
N ALA A 71 16.15 -14.26 26.95
CA ALA A 71 16.56 -13.09 26.16
C ALA A 71 18.01 -13.20 25.66
N GLN A 72 18.92 -13.74 26.48
CA GLN A 72 20.31 -13.94 26.08
C GLN A 72 20.44 -14.94 24.93
N ASP A 73 19.67 -16.04 24.97
CA ASP A 73 19.61 -17.03 23.88
C ASP A 73 18.99 -16.43 22.61
N LEU A 74 17.97 -15.58 22.74
CA LEU A 74 17.36 -14.87 21.61
C LEU A 74 18.38 -13.96 20.91
N PHE A 75 19.08 -13.10 21.66
CA PHE A 75 20.09 -12.20 21.08
C PHE A 75 21.22 -12.97 20.40
N LYS A 76 21.71 -14.03 21.04
CA LYS A 76 22.70 -14.93 20.44
C LYS A 76 22.21 -15.54 19.12
N LYS A 77 20.95 -15.96 19.03
CA LYS A 77 20.35 -16.53 17.80
C LYS A 77 20.12 -15.47 16.72
N LEU A 78 19.82 -14.24 17.10
CA LEU A 78 19.65 -13.11 16.19
C LEU A 78 20.99 -12.49 15.73
N GLY A 79 22.11 -12.84 16.38
CA GLY A 79 23.43 -12.32 16.06
C GLY A 79 23.61 -10.84 16.42
N ILE A 80 22.85 -10.35 17.41
CA ILE A 80 22.90 -8.98 17.93
C ILE A 80 23.30 -8.94 19.41
#